data_AF-A0A2Z5QYM0-F1
#
_entry.id   AF-A0A2Z5QYM0-F1
#
_cell.length_a   1.000
_cell.length_b   1.000
_cell.length_c   1.000
_cell.angle_alpha   90.00
_cell.angle_beta   90.00
_cell.angle_gamma   90.00
#
_symmetry.space_group_name_H-M   'P 1'
#
loop_
_entity.id
_entity.type
_entity.pdbx_description
1 polymer ?
#
loop_
_entity_poly.entity_id
_entity_poly.type
_entity_poly.pdbx_seq_one_letter_code
_entity_poly.pdbx_strand_id
1 'polypeptide(L)'
;MKELDNLRSSYENTLAKVKPAPEPQRQQGDEEGSNDENGKKEQARQALDDDTIKAIEEMSTGAAAGEYTSSAAEHAMTGTHTEGTSTVVGNPRMTETTYKGQPARLLEVCVDSSNVKTVDKDGKELPSDNTPKRSLNIYTLVQVDGKWKIAEHDWPNNANC
;
A
#
# COMPACT_ATOMS: atom_id res chain seq x y z
N MET A 1 15.25 -10.62 -1.12
CA MET A 1 15.77 -9.24 -1.27
C MET A 1 15.23 -8.62 -2.53
N LYS A 2 15.87 -8.82 -3.70
CA LYS A 2 15.43 -8.22 -4.97
C LYS A 2 13.94 -8.33 -5.25
N GLU A 3 13.31 -9.47 -4.96
CA GLU A 3 11.87 -9.66 -5.16
C GLU A 3 11.00 -8.71 -4.31
N LEU A 4 11.34 -8.49 -3.03
CA LEU A 4 10.59 -7.56 -2.19
C LEU A 4 10.93 -6.11 -2.56
N ASP A 5 12.19 -5.80 -2.85
CA ASP A 5 12.58 -4.48 -3.34
C ASP A 5 11.73 -4.10 -4.57
N ASN A 6 11.53 -5.06 -5.49
CA ASN A 6 10.68 -4.89 -6.66
C ASN A 6 9.21 -4.70 -6.28
N LEU A 7 8.65 -5.52 -5.38
CA LEU A 7 7.24 -5.41 -4.98
C LEU A 7 6.95 -4.09 -4.26
N ARG A 8 7.81 -3.67 -3.33
CA ARG A 8 7.64 -2.42 -2.59
C ARG A 8 7.89 -1.20 -3.48
N SER A 9 8.93 -1.22 -4.30
CA SER A 9 9.14 -0.17 -5.30
C SER A 9 7.98 -0.11 -6.29
N SER A 10 7.37 -1.24 -6.65
CA SER A 10 6.17 -1.27 -7.50
C SER A 10 5.01 -0.56 -6.81
N TYR A 11 4.79 -0.82 -5.52
CA TYR A 11 3.73 -0.17 -4.75
C TYR A 11 3.91 1.35 -4.67
N GLU A 12 5.10 1.81 -4.32
CA GLU A 12 5.40 3.25 -4.23
C GLU A 12 5.31 3.93 -5.60
N ASN A 13 5.74 3.25 -6.67
CA ASN A 13 5.55 3.74 -8.04
C ASN A 13 4.07 3.79 -8.44
N THR A 14 3.23 2.92 -7.89
CA THR A 14 1.78 3.00 -8.07
C THR A 14 1.24 4.21 -7.34
N LEU A 15 1.57 4.40 -6.06
CA LEU A 15 1.13 5.57 -5.29
C LEU A 15 1.59 6.90 -5.89
N ALA A 16 2.78 6.95 -6.50
CA ALA A 16 3.29 8.11 -7.23
C ALA A 16 2.50 8.47 -8.50
N LYS A 17 1.72 7.52 -9.03
CA LYS A 17 0.96 7.67 -10.29
C LYS A 17 -0.54 7.73 -10.09
N VAL A 18 -1.01 7.58 -8.85
CA VAL A 18 -2.44 7.70 -8.51
C VAL A 18 -2.94 9.04 -8.99
N LYS A 19 -3.97 9.02 -9.84
CA LYS A 19 -4.63 10.24 -10.28
C LYS A 19 -5.59 10.73 -9.19
N PRO A 20 -5.69 12.05 -8.96
CA PRO A 20 -6.74 12.59 -8.11
C PRO A 20 -8.11 12.13 -8.60
N ALA A 21 -8.96 11.74 -7.66
CA ALA A 21 -10.35 11.45 -7.96
C ALA A 21 -11.00 12.72 -8.54
N PRO A 22 -11.90 12.60 -9.53
CA PRO A 22 -12.68 13.74 -9.98
C PRO A 22 -13.39 14.36 -8.78
N GLU A 23 -13.37 15.70 -8.68
CA GLU A 23 -14.07 16.40 -7.61
C GLU A 23 -15.51 15.89 -7.53
N PRO A 24 -16.01 15.48 -6.35
CA PRO A 24 -17.37 15.02 -6.24
C PRO A 24 -18.29 16.14 -6.71
N GLN A 25 -19.02 15.90 -7.81
CA GLN A 25 -20.12 16.76 -8.19
C GLN A 25 -21.10 16.71 -7.02
N ARG A 26 -21.19 17.79 -6.23
CA ARG A 26 -22.18 17.93 -5.17
C ARG A 26 -23.57 17.78 -5.78
N GLN A 27 -24.11 16.57 -5.81
CA GLN A 27 -25.55 16.38 -5.88
C GLN A 27 -26.08 16.69 -4.49
N GLN A 28 -26.82 17.80 -4.37
CA GLN A 28 -27.66 18.06 -3.21
C GLN A 28 -28.67 16.92 -3.13
N GLY A 29 -28.52 16.05 -2.13
CA GLY A 29 -29.44 14.95 -1.93
C GLY A 29 -28.85 13.90 -0.97
N ASP A 30 -29.29 14.03 0.27
CA ASP A 30 -29.44 12.96 1.26
C ASP A 30 -28.18 12.44 1.98
N GLU A 31 -28.10 12.92 3.22
CA GLU A 31 -27.36 12.33 4.32
C GLU A 31 -27.80 10.88 4.55
N GLU A 32 -26.86 9.94 4.53
CA GLU A 32 -26.65 8.93 5.57
C GLU A 32 -25.40 8.14 5.20
N GLY A 33 -24.25 8.60 5.69
CA GLY A 33 -22.99 7.89 5.59
C GLY A 33 -23.08 6.58 6.35
N SER A 34 -23.45 5.51 5.65
CA SER A 34 -23.36 4.15 6.17
C SER A 34 -21.91 3.90 6.60
N ASN A 35 -21.69 3.61 7.88
CA ASN A 35 -20.43 3.09 8.42
C ASN A 35 -20.21 1.63 7.98
N ASP A 36 -20.52 1.31 6.73
CA ASP A 36 -20.24 0.03 6.12
C ASP A 36 -18.84 0.10 5.51
N GLU A 37 -17.91 -0.68 6.06
CA GLU A 37 -16.56 -0.82 5.49
C GLU A 37 -16.60 -1.22 4.01
N ASN A 38 -17.64 -1.96 3.59
CA ASN A 38 -17.84 -2.35 2.21
C ASN A 38 -18.26 -1.16 1.33
N GLY A 39 -19.11 -0.26 1.85
CA GLY A 39 -19.50 0.98 1.16
C GLY A 39 -18.33 1.94 0.97
N LYS A 40 -17.45 2.06 1.98
CA LYS A 40 -16.21 2.83 1.89
C LYS A 40 -15.20 2.21 0.92
N LYS A 41 -15.05 0.87 0.90
CA LYS A 41 -14.20 0.16 -0.06
C LYS A 41 -14.69 0.34 -1.50
N GLU A 42 -16.00 0.35 -1.71
CA GLU A 42 -16.58 0.55 -3.04
C GLU A 42 -16.41 1.99 -3.53
N GLN A 43 -16.65 2.99 -2.69
CA GLN A 43 -16.34 4.40 -3.02
C GLN A 43 -14.84 4.63 -3.26
N ALA A 44 -13.98 4.01 -2.44
CA ALA A 44 -12.54 4.04 -2.60
C ALA A 44 -12.09 3.43 -3.94
N ARG A 45 -12.69 2.31 -4.35
CA ARG A 45 -12.43 1.70 -5.67
C ARG A 45 -12.91 2.58 -6.82
N GLN A 46 -14.07 3.23 -6.69
CA GLN A 46 -14.57 4.16 -7.71
C GLN A 46 -13.68 5.40 -7.91
N ALA A 47 -12.86 5.74 -6.92
CA ALA A 47 -11.89 6.83 -7.02
C ALA A 47 -10.63 6.46 -7.82
N LEU A 48 -10.35 5.17 -8.03
CA LEU A 48 -9.13 4.70 -8.69
C LEU A 48 -9.36 4.35 -10.16
N ASP A 49 -8.36 4.61 -11.00
CA ASP A 49 -8.37 4.15 -12.38
C ASP A 49 -7.97 2.66 -12.50
N ASP A 50 -8.39 2.03 -13.60
CA ASP A 50 -8.14 0.60 -13.88
C ASP A 50 -6.65 0.26 -13.86
N ASP A 51 -5.79 1.19 -14.31
CA ASP A 51 -4.33 1.00 -14.32
C ASP A 51 -3.78 0.90 -12.88
N THR A 52 -4.27 1.74 -11.97
CA THR A 52 -3.91 1.72 -10.55
C THR A 52 -4.36 0.42 -9.90
N ILE A 53 -5.63 0.03 -10.12
CA ILE A 53 -6.21 -1.22 -9.59
C ILE A 53 -5.38 -2.42 -10.07
N LYS A 54 -5.13 -2.50 -11.37
CA LYS A 54 -4.35 -3.59 -11.96
C LYS A 54 -2.93 -3.65 -11.40
N ALA A 55 -2.26 -2.50 -11.23
CA ALA A 55 -0.93 -2.48 -10.65
C ALA A 55 -0.93 -3.03 -9.21
N ILE A 56 -1.90 -2.64 -8.39
CA ILE A 56 -2.07 -3.16 -7.02
C ILE A 56 -2.29 -4.68 -7.05
N GLU A 57 -3.15 -5.16 -7.95
CA GLU A 57 -3.42 -6.59 -8.11
C GLU A 57 -2.21 -7.37 -8.64
N GLU A 58 -1.29 -6.76 -9.40
CA GLU A 58 -0.07 -7.40 -9.86
C GLU A 58 0.93 -7.66 -8.72
N MET A 59 1.00 -6.79 -7.72
CA MET A 59 1.95 -6.87 -6.60
C MET A 59 1.38 -7.50 -5.31
N SER A 60 0.05 -7.48 -5.14
CA SER A 60 -0.59 -7.84 -3.87
C SER A 60 -1.85 -8.69 -4.07
N THR A 61 -2.23 -9.36 -2.99
CA THR A 61 -3.48 -10.12 -2.87
C THR A 61 -3.94 -10.08 -1.41
N GLY A 62 -5.03 -10.76 -1.08
CA GLY A 62 -5.48 -10.90 0.30
C GLY A 62 -5.72 -9.56 1.01
N ALA A 63 -5.28 -9.47 2.26
CA ALA A 63 -5.47 -8.27 3.08
C ALA A 63 -4.60 -7.10 2.58
N ALA A 64 -3.38 -7.38 2.12
CA ALA A 64 -2.47 -6.37 1.61
C ALA A 64 -3.03 -5.63 0.37
N ALA A 65 -3.72 -6.33 -0.53
CA ALA A 65 -4.41 -5.68 -1.65
C ALA A 65 -5.50 -4.69 -1.17
N GLY A 66 -6.21 -5.02 -0.10
CA GLY A 66 -7.20 -4.13 0.51
C GLY A 66 -6.56 -2.89 1.14
N GLU A 67 -5.44 -3.06 1.85
CA GLU A 67 -4.64 -1.97 2.41
C GLU A 67 -4.12 -1.03 1.31
N TYR A 68 -3.51 -1.59 0.27
CA TYR A 68 -2.94 -0.83 -0.84
C TYR A 68 -4.01 -0.10 -1.65
N THR A 69 -5.16 -0.74 -1.87
CA THR A 69 -6.32 -0.07 -2.51
C THR A 69 -6.82 1.08 -1.65
N SER A 70 -6.91 0.90 -0.34
CA SER A 70 -7.39 1.95 0.57
C SER A 70 -6.44 3.15 0.59
N SER A 71 -5.13 2.90 0.67
CA SER A 71 -4.11 3.95 0.64
C SER A 71 -4.09 4.69 -0.70
N ALA A 72 -4.14 3.98 -1.84
CA ALA A 72 -4.24 4.62 -3.14
C ALA A 72 -5.52 5.47 -3.25
N ALA A 73 -6.65 4.98 -2.76
CA ALA A 73 -7.90 5.74 -2.80
C ALA A 73 -7.85 6.99 -1.93
N GLU A 74 -7.20 6.93 -0.76
CA GLU A 74 -6.97 8.11 0.07
C GLU A 74 -6.12 9.17 -0.66
N HIS A 75 -5.06 8.74 -1.34
CA HIS A 75 -4.26 9.61 -2.21
C HIS A 75 -5.12 10.25 -3.31
N ALA A 76 -5.95 9.46 -3.99
CA ALA A 76 -6.87 9.95 -5.01
C ALA A 76 -7.87 10.99 -4.44
N MET A 77 -8.53 10.67 -3.32
CA MET A 77 -9.55 11.54 -2.70
C MET A 77 -8.96 12.84 -2.16
N THR A 78 -7.73 12.82 -1.66
CA THR A 78 -7.04 14.00 -1.10
C THR A 78 -6.26 14.78 -2.15
N GLY A 79 -6.10 14.24 -3.36
CA GLY A 79 -5.25 14.81 -4.41
C GLY A 79 -3.78 14.84 -4.00
N THR A 80 -3.33 13.85 -3.23
CA THR A 80 -1.94 13.71 -2.78
C THR A 80 -1.28 12.53 -3.48
N HIS A 81 0.04 12.49 -3.54
CA HIS A 81 0.81 11.35 -4.04
C HIS A 81 2.14 11.21 -3.31
N THR A 82 2.79 10.06 -3.47
CA THR A 82 4.13 9.82 -2.91
C THR A 82 5.22 10.14 -3.93
N GLU A 83 6.34 10.71 -3.47
CA GLU A 83 7.56 10.88 -4.26
C GLU A 83 8.74 10.16 -3.59
N GLY A 84 9.63 9.60 -4.41
CA GLY A 84 10.78 8.83 -3.95
C GLY A 84 10.47 7.33 -3.80
N THR A 85 11.47 6.57 -3.34
CA THR A 85 11.36 5.13 -3.12
C THR A 85 12.04 4.74 -1.81
N SER A 86 11.44 3.81 -1.07
CA SER A 86 12.06 3.20 0.09
C SER A 86 13.13 2.19 -0.32
N THR A 87 13.94 1.78 0.65
CA THR A 87 14.98 0.78 0.46
C THR A 87 14.94 -0.25 1.56
N VAL A 88 15.11 -1.53 1.21
CA VAL A 88 15.36 -2.55 2.22
C VAL A 88 16.76 -2.39 2.79
N VAL A 89 16.85 -2.35 4.11
CA VAL A 89 18.10 -2.21 4.86
C VAL A 89 18.29 -3.34 5.86
N GLY A 90 19.53 -3.57 6.28
CA GLY A 90 19.86 -4.64 7.23
C GLY A 90 19.79 -6.04 6.61
N ASN A 91 19.52 -7.05 7.44
CA ASN A 91 19.52 -8.45 7.06
C ASN A 91 18.09 -9.01 7.11
N PRO A 92 17.35 -9.04 5.98
CA PRO A 92 16.03 -9.63 5.96
C PRO A 92 16.07 -11.11 6.30
N ARG A 93 15.05 -11.53 7.03
CA ARG A 93 14.84 -12.92 7.42
C ARG A 93 13.64 -13.47 6.67
N MET A 94 13.87 -14.55 5.92
CA MET A 94 12.83 -15.28 5.20
C MET A 94 12.64 -16.63 5.87
N THR A 95 11.40 -16.99 6.16
CA THR A 95 11.04 -18.32 6.66
C THR A 95 9.88 -18.89 5.84
N GLU A 96 9.91 -20.20 5.61
CA GLU A 96 8.77 -20.89 5.00
C GLU A 96 7.63 -20.98 6.03
N THR A 97 6.39 -20.75 5.58
CA THR A 97 5.19 -20.76 6.41
C THR A 97 4.00 -21.28 5.59
N THR A 98 2.79 -21.16 6.14
CA THR A 98 1.55 -21.39 5.40
C THR A 98 0.62 -20.20 5.53
N TYR A 99 -0.12 -19.90 4.45
CA TYR A 99 -1.14 -18.88 4.41
C TYR A 99 -2.45 -19.51 3.91
N LYS A 100 -3.50 -19.50 4.74
CA LYS A 100 -4.79 -20.15 4.41
C LYS A 100 -4.65 -21.60 3.92
N GLY A 101 -3.72 -22.34 4.52
CA GLY A 101 -3.43 -23.74 4.17
C GLY A 101 -2.58 -23.95 2.91
N GLN A 102 -2.10 -22.89 2.27
CA GLN A 102 -1.19 -22.95 1.11
C GLN A 102 0.25 -22.60 1.52
N PRO A 103 1.28 -23.12 0.82
CA PRO A 103 2.67 -22.72 1.02
C PRO A 103 2.84 -21.20 0.87
N ALA A 104 3.56 -20.60 1.80
CA ALA A 104 3.82 -19.16 1.82
C ALA A 104 5.21 -18.90 2.42
N ARG A 105 5.66 -17.65 2.35
CA ARG A 105 6.89 -17.20 2.99
C ARG A 105 6.61 -16.02 3.89
N LEU A 106 7.14 -16.05 5.11
CA LEU A 106 7.18 -14.90 5.99
C LEU A 106 8.51 -14.17 5.77
N LEU A 107 8.45 -12.87 5.56
CA LEU A 107 9.59 -12.01 5.36
C LEU A 107 9.59 -10.90 6.40
N GLU A 108 10.55 -10.97 7.32
CA GLU A 108 10.82 -9.92 8.29
C GLU A 108 11.95 -9.04 7.77
N VAL A 109 11.73 -7.74 7.67
CA VAL A 109 12.63 -6.85 6.93
C VAL A 109 12.56 -5.41 7.40
N CYS A 110 13.72 -4.80 7.59
CA CYS A 110 13.82 -3.38 7.85
C CYS A 110 13.67 -2.60 6.56
N VAL A 111 12.75 -1.64 6.55
CA VAL A 111 12.57 -0.75 5.41
C VAL A 111 12.82 0.68 5.83
N ASP A 112 13.66 1.36 5.04
CA ASP A 112 13.98 2.77 5.17
C ASP A 112 13.21 3.58 4.12
N SER A 113 12.20 4.29 4.60
CA SER A 113 11.36 5.23 3.85
C SER A 113 11.80 6.69 4.04
N SER A 114 13.03 6.97 4.50
CA SER A 114 13.51 8.34 4.69
C SER A 114 13.52 9.17 3.40
N ASN A 115 13.58 8.50 2.26
CA ASN A 115 13.54 9.13 0.93
C ASN A 115 12.13 9.22 0.34
N VAL A 116 11.11 8.76 1.05
CA VAL A 116 9.70 8.81 0.62
C VAL A 116 9.01 9.97 1.33
N LYS A 117 8.34 10.79 0.54
CA LYS A 117 7.53 11.92 1.03
C LYS A 117 6.16 11.91 0.38
N THR A 118 5.15 12.36 1.12
CA THR A 118 3.82 12.64 0.58
C THR A 118 3.74 14.12 0.23
N VAL A 119 3.28 14.42 -0.98
CA VAL A 119 3.10 15.79 -1.45
C VAL A 119 1.64 16.01 -1.84
N ASP A 120 1.18 17.25 -1.76
CA ASP A 120 -0.12 17.65 -2.31
C ASP A 120 -0.08 17.83 -3.84
N LYS A 121 -1.23 18.15 -4.43
CA LYS A 121 -1.39 18.40 -5.88
C LYS A 121 -0.46 19.48 -6.46
N ASP A 122 0.07 20.38 -5.63
CA ASP A 122 0.97 21.46 -6.04
C ASP A 122 2.45 21.08 -5.82
N GLY A 123 2.72 19.83 -5.41
CA GLY A 123 4.06 19.30 -5.13
C GLY A 123 4.63 19.75 -3.78
N LYS A 124 3.80 20.36 -2.91
CA LYS A 124 4.25 20.76 -1.58
C LYS A 124 4.24 19.55 -0.66
N GLU A 125 5.38 19.30 -0.01
CA GLU A 125 5.50 18.25 0.99
C GLU A 125 4.55 18.48 2.16
N LEU A 126 3.76 17.46 2.46
CA LEU A 126 2.90 17.43 3.63
C LEU A 126 3.75 17.07 4.86
N PRO A 127 3.41 17.61 6.05
CA PRO A 127 4.09 17.22 7.28
C PRO A 127 4.06 15.71 7.44
N SER A 128 5.22 15.10 7.66
CA SER A 128 5.28 13.69 8.05
C SER A 128 4.43 13.52 9.31
N ASP A 129 3.52 12.55 9.29
CA ASP A 129 3.08 11.96 10.55
C ASP A 129 4.33 11.42 11.27
N ASN A 130 4.33 11.35 12.60
CA ASN A 130 5.51 10.95 13.39
C ASN A 130 5.90 9.46 13.19
N THR A 131 5.52 8.87 12.05
CA THR A 131 5.87 7.53 11.61
C THR A 131 7.38 7.41 11.49
N PRO A 132 7.99 6.39 12.15
CA PRO A 132 9.40 6.11 12.01
C PRO A 132 9.80 5.97 10.54
N LYS A 133 10.81 6.73 10.11
CA LYS A 133 11.32 6.65 8.73
C LYS A 133 11.98 5.31 8.43
N ARG A 134 12.38 4.56 9.46
CA ARG A 134 12.88 3.19 9.34
C ARG A 134 12.14 2.31 10.32
N SER A 135 11.60 1.19 9.82
CA SER A 135 10.82 0.26 10.64
C SER A 135 10.98 -1.18 10.17
N LEU A 136 10.87 -2.12 11.10
CA LEU A 136 10.80 -3.55 10.82
C LEU A 136 9.38 -3.91 10.38
N ASN A 137 9.24 -4.42 9.16
CA ASN A 137 7.98 -4.81 8.54
C ASN A 137 7.96 -6.35 8.44
N ILE A 138 6.77 -6.94 8.53
CA ILE A 138 6.55 -8.38 8.31
C ILE A 138 5.61 -8.54 7.12
N TYR A 139 6.04 -9.28 6.10
CA TYR A 139 5.24 -9.58 4.92
C TYR A 139 4.98 -11.07 4.80
N THR A 140 3.73 -11.45 4.56
CA THR A 140 3.38 -12.79 4.09
C THR A 140 3.33 -12.78 2.58
N LEU A 141 4.22 -13.55 1.94
CA LEU A 141 4.33 -13.68 0.49
C LEU A 141 3.71 -15.01 0.05
N VAL A 142 2.90 -14.97 -1.00
CA VAL A 142 2.28 -16.15 -1.62
C VAL A 142 2.56 -16.17 -3.12
N GLN A 143 2.56 -17.36 -3.72
CA GLN A 143 2.58 -17.48 -5.17
C GLN A 143 1.16 -17.49 -5.73
N VAL A 144 0.90 -16.59 -6.68
CA VAL A 144 -0.34 -16.55 -7.48
C VAL A 144 0.10 -16.54 -8.95
N ASP A 145 -0.35 -17.54 -9.71
CA ASP A 145 -0.02 -17.70 -11.14
C ASP A 145 1.50 -17.66 -11.42
N GLY A 146 2.30 -18.25 -10.53
CA GLY A 146 3.75 -18.31 -10.64
C GLY A 146 4.49 -17.02 -10.28
N LYS A 147 3.78 -15.98 -9.82
CA LYS A 147 4.36 -14.71 -9.34
C LYS A 147 4.22 -14.57 -7.83
N TRP A 148 5.25 -14.03 -7.19
CA TRP A 148 5.15 -13.68 -5.77
C TRP A 148 4.31 -12.42 -5.60
N LYS A 149 3.38 -12.46 -4.64
CA LYS A 149 2.57 -11.32 -4.23
C LYS A 149 2.57 -11.19 -2.72
N ILE A 150 2.39 -9.97 -2.24
CA ILE A 150 2.17 -9.69 -0.81
C ILE A 150 0.71 -10.03 -0.49
N ALA A 151 0.48 -11.00 0.39
CA ALA A 151 -0.86 -11.36 0.85
C ALA A 151 -1.26 -10.60 2.12
N GLU A 152 -0.30 -10.36 3.01
CA GLU A 152 -0.48 -9.64 4.27
C GLU A 152 0.75 -8.80 4.59
N HIS A 153 0.50 -7.71 5.28
CA HIS A 153 1.50 -6.81 5.85
C HIS A 153 1.17 -6.64 7.33
N ASP A 154 2.16 -6.84 8.18
CA ASP A 154 2.05 -6.78 9.64
C ASP A 154 3.29 -6.13 10.25
N TRP A 155 3.20 -5.80 11.53
CA TRP A 155 4.25 -5.16 12.30
C TRP A 155 4.60 -6.01 13.53
N PRO A 156 5.90 -6.19 13.84
CA PRO A 156 6.27 -6.80 15.11
C PRO A 156 5.88 -5.86 16.27
N ASN A 157 5.70 -6.43 17.47
CA ASN A 157 5.48 -5.63 18.69
C ASN A 157 6.57 -4.57 18.94
N ASN A 158 7.79 -4.83 18.44
CA ASN A 158 8.88 -3.87 18.42
C ASN A 158 9.37 -3.70 16.97
N ALA A 159 8.95 -2.59 16.34
CA ALA A 159 9.28 -2.26 14.96
C ALA A 159 10.66 -1.60 14.79
N ASN A 160 11.52 -1.61 15.82
CA ASN A 160 12.85 -1.06 15.70
C ASN A 160 13.75 -1.91 14.80
N CYS A 161 14.51 -1.19 13.99
CA CYS A 161 15.70 -1.62 13.29
C CYS A 161 16.92 -1.09 14.08
#